data_AF-A0A4Q5RXH5-F1
#
_entry.id   AF-A0A4Q5RXH5-F1
#
_cell.length_a   1.000
_cell.length_b   1.000
_cell.length_c   1.000
_cell.angle_alpha   90.00
_cell.angle_beta   90.00
_cell.angle_gamma   90.00
#
_symmetry.space_group_name_H-M   'P 1'
#
loop_
_entity.id
_entity.type
_entity.pdbx_description
1 polymer ?
#
loop_
_entity_poly.entity_id
_entity_poly.type
_entity_poly.pdbx_seq_one_letter_code
_entity_poly.pdbx_strand_id
1 'polypeptide(L)'
;MNQETPVISANEDGEEETLDLTAPVTEEEGGVLSHWPLLTALFILIVMLTLQFGFKYEPAFPINLIIYTAAFLLAGYNVLGMAYRKAKHFDFFNEFFLMSVATIGAFSIGSYSEGVAVMVFYSIGEWFQDAAVDKAKKSIKALLDIRPDKVTVVRDGKTLVTDPKEIKIDEIIQVNAGEKVALDGQLFSDEASFNTAALTG
;
A
#
# COMPACT_ATOMS: atom_id res chain seq x y z
N MET A 1 -6.65 32.41 15.22
CA MET A 1 -5.33 31.86 14.86
C MET A 1 -5.03 30.76 15.87
N ASN A 2 -5.70 29.62 15.73
CA ASN A 2 -5.46 28.45 16.57
C ASN A 2 -4.49 27.57 15.80
N GLN A 3 -3.25 27.50 16.27
CA GLN A 3 -2.29 26.50 15.82
C GLN A 3 -2.72 25.19 16.47
N GLU A 4 -3.22 24.25 15.67
CA GLU A 4 -3.45 22.88 16.12
C GLU A 4 -2.09 22.25 16.42
N THR A 5 -1.91 21.79 17.65
CA THR A 5 -0.71 21.10 18.10
C THR A 5 -0.59 19.77 17.34
N PRO A 6 0.54 19.47 16.67
CA PRO A 6 0.69 18.21 15.94
C PRO A 6 0.71 17.03 16.92
N VAL A 7 -0.03 15.97 16.58
CA VAL A 7 -0.03 14.71 17.32
C VAL A 7 1.22 13.94 16.91
N ILE A 8 2.14 13.77 17.85
CA ILE A 8 3.42 13.07 17.64
C ILE A 8 3.18 11.57 17.88
N SER A 9 3.36 10.73 16.86
CA SER A 9 3.48 9.28 17.02
C SER A 9 4.89 8.85 16.61
N ALA A 10 5.60 8.14 17.48
CA ALA A 10 6.91 7.59 17.18
C ALA A 10 6.78 6.31 16.33
N ASN A 11 7.50 6.24 15.21
CA ASN A 11 7.79 5.00 14.51
C ASN A 11 8.89 4.22 15.24
N GLU A 12 9.01 2.91 14.95
CA GLU A 12 9.97 1.99 15.59
C GLU A 12 11.44 2.40 15.44
N ASP A 13 11.76 3.33 14.53
CA ASP A 13 13.10 3.84 14.24
C ASP A 13 13.44 5.19 14.92
N GLY A 14 12.54 5.78 15.70
CA GLY A 14 12.84 6.94 16.56
C GLY A 14 13.04 8.29 15.85
N GLU A 15 12.65 8.42 14.58
CA GLU A 15 12.62 9.71 13.86
C GLU A 15 11.26 10.42 14.00
N GLU A 16 11.28 11.74 14.21
CA GLU A 16 10.07 12.58 14.28
C GLU A 16 9.45 12.76 12.89
N GLU A 17 8.49 11.93 12.52
CA GLU A 17 7.71 12.08 11.29
C GLU A 17 6.48 12.96 11.55
N THR A 18 6.44 14.15 10.95
CA THR A 18 5.26 15.02 10.99
C THR A 18 4.24 14.52 9.98
N LEU A 19 3.18 13.86 10.47
CA LEU A 19 2.13 13.30 9.63
C LEU A 19 1.26 14.43 9.06
N ASP A 20 1.62 14.94 7.88
CA ASP A 20 0.83 15.94 7.16
C ASP A 20 -0.41 15.30 6.52
N LEU A 21 -1.53 15.41 7.23
CA LEU A 21 -2.84 14.90 6.81
C LEU A 21 -3.47 15.67 5.62
N THR A 22 -2.82 16.72 5.12
CA THR A 22 -3.31 17.55 3.99
C THR A 22 -2.64 17.24 2.66
N ALA A 23 -1.61 16.40 2.64
CA ALA A 23 -0.95 16.01 1.42
C ALA A 23 -1.91 15.19 0.52
N PRO A 24 -2.08 15.55 -0.77
CA PRO A 24 -2.79 14.70 -1.70
C PRO A 24 -2.06 13.37 -1.77
N VAL A 25 -2.74 12.29 -1.37
CA VAL A 25 -2.23 10.93 -1.51
C VAL A 25 -2.05 10.71 -3.00
N THR A 26 -0.81 10.77 -3.47
CA THR A 26 -0.47 10.29 -4.79
C THR A 26 -0.85 8.82 -4.79
N GLU A 27 -1.89 8.47 -5.56
CA GLU A 27 -2.14 7.08 -5.89
C GLU A 27 -0.90 6.61 -6.65
N GLU A 28 0.04 6.04 -5.92
CA GLU A 28 1.04 5.15 -6.49
C GLU A 28 0.22 4.02 -7.11
N GLU A 29 -0.06 4.16 -8.41
CA GLU A 29 -0.48 3.04 -9.25
C GLU A 29 0.69 2.05 -9.31
N GLY A 30 0.88 1.32 -8.20
CA GLY A 30 1.67 0.10 -8.12
C GLY A 30 0.95 -1.02 -8.85
N GLY A 31 0.57 -0.76 -10.11
CA GLY A 31 0.16 -1.81 -11.03
C GLY A 31 1.29 -2.82 -11.16
N VAL A 32 0.95 -4.01 -11.63
CA VAL A 32 1.82 -5.18 -11.90
C VAL A 32 3.21 -4.81 -12.48
N LEU A 33 3.33 -3.67 -13.17
CA LEU A 33 4.58 -3.09 -13.68
C LEU A 33 5.63 -2.72 -12.61
N SER A 34 5.25 -2.36 -11.38
CA SER A 34 6.20 -2.04 -10.31
C SER A 34 7.03 -3.27 -9.89
N HIS A 35 6.45 -4.47 -9.99
CA HIS A 35 7.10 -5.73 -9.66
C HIS A 35 7.83 -6.39 -10.84
N TRP A 36 8.30 -5.60 -11.83
CA TRP A 36 9.03 -6.11 -12.99
C TRP A 36 10.23 -7.04 -12.65
N PRO A 37 11.06 -6.78 -11.62
CA PRO A 37 12.14 -7.69 -11.22
C PRO A 37 11.64 -9.09 -10.85
N LEU A 38 10.50 -9.18 -10.16
CA LEU A 38 9.87 -10.45 -9.79
C LEU A 38 9.37 -11.20 -11.02
N LEU A 39 8.70 -10.51 -11.94
CA LEU A 39 8.18 -11.12 -13.17
C LEU A 39 9.30 -11.64 -14.07
N THR A 40 10.40 -10.90 -14.17
CA THR A 40 11.58 -11.34 -14.93
C THR A 40 12.26 -12.55 -14.27
N ALA A 41 12.40 -12.57 -12.94
CA ALA A 41 12.92 -13.73 -12.21
C ALA A 41 12.03 -14.97 -12.40
N LEU A 42 10.70 -14.80 -12.29
CA LEU A 42 9.73 -15.87 -12.52
C LEU A 42 9.80 -16.39 -13.96
N PHE A 43 9.93 -15.51 -14.94
CA PHE A 43 10.08 -15.89 -16.34
C PHE A 43 11.37 -16.70 -16.57
N ILE A 44 12.51 -16.24 -16.03
CA ILE A 44 13.78 -16.98 -16.12
C ILE A 44 13.64 -18.37 -15.47
N LEU A 45 13.02 -18.44 -14.29
CA LEU A 45 12.79 -19.70 -13.58
C LEU A 45 11.95 -20.67 -14.42
N ILE A 46 10.83 -20.22 -14.98
CA ILE A 46 9.94 -21.06 -15.81
C ILE A 46 10.66 -21.53 -17.08
N VAL A 47 11.39 -20.64 -17.76
CA VAL A 47 12.16 -21.00 -18.97
C VAL A 47 13.21 -22.06 -18.64
N MET A 48 13.97 -21.86 -17.57
CA MET A 48 15.01 -22.81 -17.15
C MET A 48 14.43 -24.17 -16.74
N LEU A 49 13.32 -24.18 -15.98
CA LEU A 49 12.62 -25.43 -15.64
C LEU A 49 12.06 -26.13 -16.89
N THR A 50 11.55 -25.38 -17.86
CA THR A 50 11.06 -25.95 -19.12
C THR A 50 12.19 -26.58 -19.94
N LEU A 51 13.36 -25.93 -20.01
CA LEU A 51 14.53 -26.50 -20.66
C LEU A 51 15.02 -27.78 -19.95
N GLN A 52 15.08 -27.75 -18.63
CA GLN A 52 15.53 -28.88 -17.83
C GLN A 52 14.57 -30.08 -17.92
N PHE A 53 13.29 -29.90 -17.64
CA PHE A 53 12.32 -31.01 -17.57
C PHE A 53 11.69 -31.35 -18.92
N GLY A 54 11.47 -30.36 -19.78
CA GLY A 54 10.86 -30.56 -21.10
C GLY A 54 11.84 -31.02 -22.16
N PHE A 55 13.01 -30.37 -22.24
CA PHE A 55 14.01 -30.63 -23.27
C PHE A 55 15.21 -31.46 -22.78
N LYS A 56 15.28 -31.77 -21.48
CA LYS A 56 16.44 -32.43 -20.86
C LYS A 56 17.75 -31.70 -21.14
N TYR A 57 17.66 -30.38 -21.28
CA TYR A 57 18.78 -29.51 -21.57
C TYR A 57 19.13 -28.72 -20.32
N GLU A 58 20.31 -28.95 -19.78
CA GLU A 58 20.88 -28.18 -18.69
C GLU A 58 22.09 -27.42 -19.22
N PRO A 59 22.09 -26.07 -19.13
CA PRO A 59 23.27 -25.29 -19.47
C PRO A 59 24.48 -25.77 -18.66
N ALA A 60 25.65 -25.83 -19.29
CA ALA A 60 26.87 -26.22 -18.59
C ALA A 60 27.28 -25.18 -17.52
N PHE A 61 28.03 -25.62 -16.53
CA PHE A 61 28.72 -24.72 -15.60
C PHE A 61 29.75 -23.87 -16.36
N PRO A 62 29.86 -22.54 -16.12
CA PRO A 62 29.19 -21.73 -15.09
C PRO A 62 27.92 -21.00 -15.55
N ILE A 63 27.49 -21.18 -16.80
CA ILE A 63 26.37 -20.44 -17.40
C ILE A 63 25.09 -20.66 -16.59
N ASN A 64 24.84 -21.90 -16.18
CA ASN A 64 23.67 -22.26 -15.36
C ASN A 64 23.62 -21.46 -14.04
N LEU A 65 24.76 -21.44 -13.33
CA LEU A 65 24.90 -20.71 -12.06
C LEU A 65 24.65 -19.22 -12.28
N ILE A 66 25.24 -18.61 -13.31
CA ILE A 66 25.08 -17.17 -13.59
C ILE A 66 23.61 -16.82 -13.82
N ILE A 67 22.89 -17.63 -14.61
CA ILE A 67 21.47 -17.39 -14.92
C ILE A 67 20.62 -17.49 -13.64
N TYR A 68 20.80 -18.55 -12.84
CA TYR A 68 20.04 -18.70 -11.61
C TYR A 68 20.43 -17.69 -10.54
N THR A 69 21.70 -17.29 -10.43
CA THR A 69 22.12 -16.21 -9.52
C THR A 69 21.50 -14.88 -9.92
N ALA A 70 21.40 -14.58 -11.22
CA ALA A 70 20.72 -13.37 -11.68
C ALA A 70 19.23 -13.39 -11.31
N ALA A 71 18.53 -14.51 -11.55
CA ALA A 71 17.12 -14.67 -11.16
C ALA A 71 16.92 -14.61 -9.64
N PHE A 72 17.83 -15.22 -8.88
CA PHE A 72 17.84 -15.20 -7.41
C PHE A 72 17.94 -13.77 -6.88
N LEU A 73 18.87 -12.96 -7.40
CA LEU A 73 19.02 -11.58 -6.98
C LEU A 73 17.82 -10.72 -7.38
N LEU A 74 17.26 -10.93 -8.57
CA LEU A 74 16.09 -10.19 -9.04
C LEU A 74 14.84 -10.42 -8.17
N ALA A 75 14.59 -11.66 -7.74
CA ALA A 75 13.48 -11.96 -6.83
C ALA A 75 13.82 -11.63 -5.36
N GLY A 76 15.04 -11.97 -4.93
CA GLY A 76 15.44 -11.99 -3.53
C GLY A 76 16.06 -10.69 -2.99
N TYR A 77 16.26 -9.64 -3.78
CA TYR A 77 16.99 -8.44 -3.32
C TYR A 77 16.42 -7.84 -2.03
N ASN A 78 15.09 -7.74 -1.92
CA ASN A 78 14.42 -7.24 -0.71
C ASN A 78 14.67 -8.14 0.49
N VAL A 79 14.53 -9.47 0.31
CA VAL A 79 14.72 -10.47 1.36
C VAL A 79 16.17 -10.46 1.86
N LEU A 80 17.13 -10.46 0.95
CA LEU A 80 18.56 -10.42 1.28
C LEU A 80 18.94 -9.12 1.98
N GLY A 81 18.39 -7.99 1.53
CA GLY A 81 18.59 -6.69 2.18
C GLY A 81 18.01 -6.65 3.59
N MET A 82 16.80 -7.18 3.79
CA MET A 82 16.18 -7.32 5.11
C MET A 82 16.97 -8.25 6.03
N ALA A 83 17.39 -9.41 5.52
CA ALA A 83 18.22 -10.35 6.24
C ALA A 83 19.53 -9.71 6.72
N TYR A 84 20.20 -8.96 5.85
CA TYR A 84 21.43 -8.25 6.19
C TYR A 84 21.20 -7.17 7.25
N ARG A 85 20.16 -6.34 7.10
CA ARG A 85 19.81 -5.30 8.08
C ARG A 85 19.46 -5.90 9.45
N LYS A 86 18.61 -6.93 9.49
CA LYS A 86 18.22 -7.60 10.75
C LYS A 86 19.39 -8.34 11.41
N ALA A 87 20.23 -9.01 10.63
CA ALA A 87 21.44 -9.64 11.12
C ALA A 87 22.41 -8.65 11.79
N LYS A 88 22.53 -7.43 11.23
CA LYS A 88 23.35 -6.36 11.83
C LYS A 88 22.84 -5.93 13.22
N HIS A 89 21.55 -6.08 13.48
CA HIS A 89 20.91 -5.79 14.77
C HIS A 89 20.88 -7.01 15.73
N PHE A 90 21.67 -8.05 15.44
CA PHE A 90 21.72 -9.31 16.20
C PHE A 90 20.41 -10.11 16.23
N ASP A 91 19.43 -9.78 15.39
CA ASP A 91 18.23 -10.59 15.18
C ASP A 91 18.51 -11.64 14.08
N PHE A 92 19.14 -12.75 14.44
CA PHE A 92 19.48 -13.82 13.49
C PHE A 92 18.38 -14.87 13.30
N PHE A 93 17.37 -14.90 14.17
CA PHE A 93 16.32 -15.93 14.16
C PHE A 93 15.04 -15.45 13.47
N ASN A 94 15.19 -14.57 12.48
CA ASN A 94 14.09 -14.07 11.67
C ASN A 94 13.95 -14.84 10.35
N GLU A 95 12.77 -14.76 9.74
CA GLU A 95 12.44 -15.45 8.49
C GLU A 95 13.35 -15.05 7.32
N PHE A 96 13.70 -13.77 7.19
CA PHE A 96 14.56 -13.27 6.10
C PHE A 96 15.95 -13.89 6.18
N PHE A 97 16.52 -13.96 7.38
CA PHE A 97 17.81 -14.59 7.62
C PHE A 97 17.75 -16.10 7.35
N LEU A 98 16.73 -16.79 7.89
CA LEU A 98 16.55 -18.23 7.69
C LEU A 98 16.41 -18.58 6.20
N MET A 99 15.57 -17.83 5.47
CA MET A 99 15.39 -17.99 4.02
C MET A 99 16.68 -17.69 3.24
N SER A 100 17.42 -16.67 3.62
CA SER A 100 18.70 -16.32 2.97
C SER A 100 19.72 -17.44 3.15
N VAL A 101 19.88 -17.96 4.37
CA VAL A 101 20.80 -19.08 4.64
C VAL A 101 20.34 -20.35 3.92
N ALA A 102 19.03 -20.66 3.93
CA ALA A 102 18.50 -21.83 3.25
C ALA A 102 18.75 -21.81 1.75
N THR A 103 18.51 -20.66 1.10
CA THR A 103 18.71 -20.50 -0.35
C THR A 103 20.18 -20.46 -0.74
N ILE A 104 21.06 -19.83 0.06
CA ILE A 104 22.51 -19.93 -0.13
C ILE A 104 22.98 -21.39 0.05
N GLY A 105 22.41 -22.12 1.00
CA GLY A 105 22.64 -23.55 1.19
C GLY A 105 22.24 -24.37 -0.03
N ALA A 106 21.06 -24.09 -0.60
CA ALA A 106 20.58 -24.71 -1.84
C ALA A 106 21.55 -24.46 -3.01
N PHE A 107 22.04 -23.22 -3.17
CA PHE A 107 23.06 -22.89 -4.16
C PHE A 107 24.38 -23.64 -3.92
N SER A 108 24.77 -23.83 -2.66
CA SER A 108 26.01 -24.52 -2.30
C SER A 108 26.00 -26.01 -2.67
N ILE A 109 24.82 -26.64 -2.73
CA ILE A 109 24.65 -28.04 -3.13
C ILE A 109 24.23 -28.22 -4.60
N GLY A 110 24.19 -27.14 -5.39
CA GLY A 110 23.79 -27.18 -6.80
C GLY A 110 22.28 -27.14 -7.07
N SER A 111 21.46 -26.97 -6.03
CA SER A 111 20.00 -26.89 -6.09
C SER A 111 19.57 -25.44 -6.39
N TYR A 112 19.99 -24.92 -7.53
CA TYR A 112 19.81 -23.51 -7.88
C TYR A 112 18.35 -23.14 -8.12
N SER A 113 17.62 -23.98 -8.86
CA SER A 113 16.20 -23.81 -9.18
C SER A 113 15.33 -23.64 -7.94
N GLU A 114 15.58 -24.46 -6.92
CA GLU A 114 14.84 -24.47 -5.66
C GLU A 114 15.14 -23.20 -4.86
N GLY A 115 16.40 -22.76 -4.81
CA GLY A 115 16.77 -21.51 -4.16
C GLY A 115 16.08 -20.29 -4.79
N VAL A 116 16.00 -20.24 -6.12
CA VAL A 116 15.26 -19.19 -6.84
C VAL A 116 13.76 -19.30 -6.59
N ALA A 117 13.19 -20.51 -6.63
CA ALA A 117 11.77 -20.73 -6.42
C ALA A 117 11.31 -20.24 -5.05
N VAL A 118 12.07 -20.50 -3.99
CA VAL A 118 11.77 -20.00 -2.63
C VAL A 118 11.65 -18.48 -2.62
N MET A 119 12.60 -17.76 -3.23
CA MET A 119 12.56 -16.29 -3.30
C MET A 119 11.38 -15.79 -4.12
N VAL A 120 11.13 -16.38 -5.29
CA VAL A 120 10.01 -16.01 -6.15
C VAL A 120 8.67 -16.21 -5.45
N PHE A 121 8.45 -17.35 -4.78
CA PHE A 121 7.20 -17.61 -4.08
C PHE A 121 6.96 -16.68 -2.92
N TYR A 122 8.01 -16.38 -2.14
CA TYR A 122 7.91 -15.39 -1.07
C TYR A 122 7.50 -14.02 -1.62
N SER A 123 8.20 -13.53 -2.64
CA SER A 123 7.91 -12.21 -3.22
C SER A 123 6.51 -12.11 -3.84
N ILE A 124 6.02 -13.20 -4.45
CA ILE A 124 4.62 -13.26 -4.93
C ILE A 124 3.65 -13.21 -3.74
N GLY A 125 3.93 -13.95 -2.67
CA GLY A 125 3.13 -13.95 -1.45
C GLY A 125 3.04 -12.56 -0.82
N GLU A 126 4.18 -11.88 -0.69
CA GLU A 126 4.25 -10.52 -0.16
C GLU A 126 3.45 -9.55 -1.02
N TRP A 127 3.56 -9.65 -2.34
CA TRP A 127 2.77 -8.82 -3.25
C TRP A 127 1.26 -9.02 -3.06
N PHE A 128 0.79 -10.26 -2.90
CA PHE A 128 -0.62 -10.51 -2.59
C PHE A 128 -1.04 -10.01 -1.22
N GLN A 129 -0.15 -10.09 -0.22
CA GLN A 129 -0.37 -9.57 1.12
C GLN A 129 -0.56 -8.05 1.08
N ASP A 130 0.36 -7.33 0.43
CA ASP A 130 0.29 -5.88 0.27
C ASP A 130 -1.01 -5.46 -0.42
N ALA A 131 -1.35 -6.11 -1.54
CA ALA A 131 -2.58 -5.84 -2.27
C ALA A 131 -3.83 -6.09 -1.39
N ALA A 132 -3.82 -7.11 -0.53
CA ALA A 132 -4.92 -7.39 0.39
C ALA A 132 -5.03 -6.33 1.50
N VAL A 133 -3.90 -5.91 2.07
CA VAL A 133 -3.83 -4.86 3.09
C VAL A 133 -4.31 -3.52 2.54
N ASP A 134 -3.85 -3.15 1.34
CA ASP A 134 -4.26 -1.90 0.69
C ASP A 134 -5.75 -1.89 0.37
N LYS A 135 -6.28 -3.01 -0.11
CA LYS A 135 -7.71 -3.15 -0.34
C LYS A 135 -8.50 -2.98 0.97
N ALA A 136 -8.04 -3.57 2.07
CA ALA A 136 -8.67 -3.41 3.38
C ALA A 136 -8.64 -1.96 3.86
N LYS A 137 -7.47 -1.29 3.76
CA LYS A 137 -7.33 0.14 4.10
C LYS A 137 -8.25 1.02 3.27
N LYS A 138 -8.34 0.80 1.95
CA LYS A 138 -9.24 1.55 1.06
C LYS A 138 -10.71 1.36 1.44
N SER A 139 -11.13 0.15 1.78
CA SER A 139 -12.50 -0.11 2.25
C SER A 139 -12.82 0.59 3.57
N ILE A 140 -11.89 0.61 4.53
CA ILE A 140 -12.06 1.36 5.79
C ILE A 140 -12.14 2.86 5.51
N LYS A 141 -11.26 3.40 4.66
CA LYS A 141 -11.25 4.81 4.28
C LYS A 141 -12.58 5.23 3.63
N ALA A 142 -13.13 4.41 2.73
CA ALA A 142 -14.42 4.68 2.09
C ALA A 142 -15.60 4.75 3.07
N LEU A 143 -15.51 4.07 4.22
CA LEU A 143 -16.52 4.19 5.29
C LEU A 143 -16.34 5.45 6.15
N LEU A 144 -15.12 5.95 6.26
CA LEU A 144 -14.81 7.18 7.02
C LEU A 144 -15.06 8.45 6.19
N ASP A 145 -14.98 8.36 4.86
CA ASP A 145 -15.05 9.50 3.94
C ASP A 145 -16.49 9.84 3.47
N ILE A 146 -17.39 10.00 4.44
CA ILE A 146 -18.80 10.38 4.20
C ILE A 146 -19.00 11.91 4.36
N ARG A 147 -17.93 12.70 4.50
CA ARG A 147 -18.05 14.16 4.66
C ARG A 147 -18.16 14.84 3.29
N PRO A 148 -19.18 15.66 3.04
CA PRO A 148 -19.23 16.46 1.81
C PRO A 148 -18.15 17.54 1.83
N ASP A 149 -17.36 17.65 0.76
CA ASP A 149 -16.23 18.61 0.69
C ASP A 149 -16.66 20.06 0.39
N LYS A 150 -17.94 20.30 0.12
CA LYS A 150 -18.46 21.60 -0.27
C LYS A 150 -19.81 21.85 0.38
N VAL A 151 -20.03 23.08 0.82
CA VAL A 151 -21.32 23.56 1.28
C VAL A 151 -21.62 24.91 0.65
N THR A 152 -22.89 25.19 0.39
CA THR A 152 -23.33 26.50 -0.10
C THR A 152 -23.78 27.33 1.09
N VAL A 153 -23.12 28.46 1.34
CA VAL A 153 -23.48 29.42 2.40
C VAL A 153 -24.15 30.65 1.80
N VAL A 154 -25.15 31.20 2.51
CA VAL A 154 -25.84 32.42 2.15
C VAL A 154 -25.31 33.56 3.02
N ARG A 155 -24.54 34.48 2.43
CA ARG A 155 -24.04 35.70 3.09
C ARG A 155 -24.49 36.92 2.30
N ASP A 156 -25.07 37.91 2.97
CA ASP A 156 -25.56 39.16 2.35
C ASP A 156 -26.49 38.92 1.13
N GLY A 157 -27.32 37.87 1.19
CA GLY A 157 -28.25 37.50 0.11
C GLY A 157 -27.58 36.86 -1.12
N LYS A 158 -26.28 36.52 -1.05
CA LYS A 158 -25.55 35.81 -2.10
C LYS A 158 -25.15 34.42 -1.64
N THR A 159 -25.26 33.47 -2.56
CA THR A 159 -24.80 32.09 -2.38
C THR A 159 -23.32 31.96 -2.74
N LEU A 160 -22.53 31.39 -1.84
CA LEU A 160 -21.10 31.12 -2.02
C LEU A 160 -20.83 29.65 -1.72
N VAL A 161 -20.11 28.96 -2.59
CA VAL A 161 -19.67 27.59 -2.34
C VAL A 161 -18.33 27.65 -1.61
N THR A 162 -18.26 27.09 -0.41
CA THR A 162 -17.02 27.02 0.38
C THR A 162 -16.84 25.64 1.03
N ASP A 163 -15.65 25.39 1.55
CA ASP A 163 -15.33 24.22 2.37
C ASP A 163 -16.12 24.29 3.69
N PRO A 164 -16.74 23.18 4.16
CA PRO A 164 -17.43 23.14 5.44
C PRO A 164 -16.62 23.63 6.65
N LYS A 165 -15.27 23.57 6.59
CA LYS A 165 -14.37 24.05 7.64
C LYS A 165 -14.34 25.58 7.76
N GLU A 166 -14.72 26.31 6.72
CA GLU A 166 -14.74 27.78 6.71
C GLU A 166 -16.06 28.39 7.20
N ILE A 167 -17.06 27.54 7.47
CA ILE A 167 -18.38 27.96 7.94
C ILE A 167 -18.32 28.29 9.43
N LYS A 168 -18.94 29.41 9.80
CA LYS A 168 -19.05 29.84 11.19
C LYS A 168 -20.39 29.42 11.77
N ILE A 169 -20.44 29.27 13.09
CA ILE A 169 -21.68 29.08 13.84
C ILE A 169 -22.62 30.27 13.54
N ASP A 170 -23.92 29.98 13.42
CA ASP A 170 -25.00 30.92 13.06
C ASP A 170 -25.04 31.40 11.59
N GLU A 171 -24.24 30.81 10.70
CA GLU A 171 -24.39 31.05 9.26
C GLU A 171 -25.51 30.19 8.64
N ILE A 172 -26.18 30.75 7.63
CA ILE A 172 -27.25 30.05 6.91
C ILE A 172 -26.64 29.30 5.73
N ILE A 173 -26.81 27.99 5.70
CA ILE A 173 -26.46 27.15 4.55
C ILE A 173 -27.67 26.85 3.69
N GLN A 174 -27.46 26.77 2.38
CA GLN A 174 -28.45 26.33 1.41
C GLN A 174 -28.10 24.91 0.97
N VAL A 175 -29.10 24.02 1.02
CA VAL A 175 -28.98 22.63 0.55
C VAL A 175 -30.04 22.42 -0.52
N ASN A 176 -29.61 22.10 -1.74
CA ASN A 176 -30.53 21.83 -2.85
C ASN A 176 -31.02 20.37 -2.81
N ALA A 177 -32.11 20.08 -3.53
CA ALA A 177 -32.64 18.73 -3.62
C ALA A 177 -31.58 17.74 -4.18
N GLY A 178 -31.34 16.65 -3.44
CA GLY A 178 -30.35 15.63 -3.80
C GLY A 178 -28.94 15.90 -3.26
N GLU A 179 -28.69 17.06 -2.65
CA GLU A 179 -27.42 17.34 -1.97
C GLU A 179 -27.38 16.72 -0.57
N LYS A 180 -26.18 16.36 -0.12
CA LYS A 180 -25.95 15.88 1.25
C LYS A 180 -25.82 17.06 2.20
N VAL A 181 -26.42 16.95 3.38
CA VAL A 181 -26.22 17.92 4.47
C VAL A 181 -24.82 17.74 5.04
N ALA A 182 -23.96 18.75 4.92
CA ALA A 182 -22.53 18.65 5.24
C ALA A 182 -22.17 18.99 6.70
N LEU A 183 -23.07 19.69 7.40
CA LEU A 183 -22.87 20.22 8.74
C LEU A 183 -24.15 20.04 9.56
N ASP A 184 -24.01 19.82 10.86
CA ASP A 184 -25.13 19.81 11.80
C ASP A 184 -25.72 21.22 11.93
N GLY A 185 -27.04 21.32 12.03
CA GLY A 185 -27.72 22.60 12.12
C GLY A 185 -29.21 22.46 12.42
N GLN A 186 -29.88 23.61 12.53
CA GLN A 186 -31.33 23.70 12.70
C GLN A 186 -31.99 24.08 11.38
N LEU A 187 -33.13 23.45 11.07
CA LEU A 187 -33.92 23.79 9.88
C LEU A 187 -34.44 25.23 9.98
N PHE A 188 -34.11 26.06 8.99
CA PHE A 188 -34.57 27.44 8.91
C PHE A 188 -35.83 27.62 8.05
N SER A 189 -36.08 26.71 7.11
CA SER A 189 -37.30 26.71 6.27
C SER A 189 -38.49 26.07 6.99
N ASP A 190 -39.70 26.38 6.53
CA ASP A 190 -40.95 25.87 7.14
C ASP A 190 -41.06 24.33 7.08
N GLU A 191 -40.71 23.72 5.94
CA GLU A 191 -40.80 22.26 5.73
C GLU A 191 -39.61 21.73 4.91
N ALA A 192 -39.14 20.52 5.23
CA ALA A 192 -38.14 19.78 4.46
C ALA A 192 -38.21 18.27 4.74
N SER A 193 -37.76 17.45 3.79
CA SER A 193 -37.66 15.98 3.94
C SER A 193 -36.24 15.53 3.64
N PHE A 194 -35.69 14.68 4.50
CA PHE A 194 -34.32 14.16 4.39
C PHE A 194 -34.32 12.63 4.45
N ASN A 195 -33.46 12.00 3.66
CA ASN A 195 -33.18 10.58 3.78
C ASN A 195 -32.01 10.37 4.74
N THR A 196 -32.28 9.89 5.95
CA THR A 196 -31.28 9.65 6.99
C THR A 196 -30.81 8.20 7.06
N ALA A 197 -31.10 7.37 6.05
CA ALA A 197 -30.79 5.92 6.09
C ALA A 197 -29.31 5.61 6.28
N ALA A 198 -28.41 6.49 5.82
CA ALA A 198 -26.97 6.36 6.02
C ALA A 198 -26.56 6.49 7.51
N LEU A 199 -27.38 7.13 8.35
CA LEU A 199 -27.11 7.36 9.77
C LEU A 199 -28.01 6.55 10.69
N THR A 200 -29.28 6.34 10.33
CA THR A 200 -30.29 5.71 11.18
C THR A 200 -30.62 4.27 10.79
N GLY A 201 -30.12 3.78 9.64
CA GLY A 201 -30.64 2.56 8.99
C GLY A 201 -32.04 2.76 8.41
#